data_AF-A0A942T7S8-F1
#
_entry.id   AF-A0A942T7S8-F1
#
_cell.length_a   1.000
_cell.length_b   1.000
_cell.length_c   1.000
_cell.angle_alpha   90.00
_cell.angle_beta   90.00
_cell.angle_gamma   90.00
#
_symmetry.space_group_name_H-M   'P 1'
#
loop_
_entity.id
_entity.type
_entity.pdbx_description
1 polymer ?
#
loop_
_entity_poly.entity_id
_entity_poly.type
_entity_poly.pdbx_seq_one_letter_code
_entity_poly.pdbx_strand_id
1 'polypeptide(L)' 'MKIGEVLQVIADCPQSFRSVPEEAVKHGYKLLAEPKKVGQDIYFYIKVV' A
#
# COMPACT_ATOMS: atom_id res chain seq x y z
N MET A 1 3.85 -5.31 12.71
CA MET A 1 4.73 -4.31 12.06
C MET A 1 5.12 -3.29 13.11
N LYS A 2 6.34 -2.76 13.08
CA LYS A 2 6.83 -1.81 14.09
C LYS A 2 6.48 -0.38 13.68
N ILE A 3 6.18 0.49 14.64
CA ILE A 3 5.96 1.92 14.37
C ILE A 3 7.18 2.49 13.64
N GLY A 4 6.93 3.20 12.54
CA GLY A 4 7.96 3.78 11.69
C GLY A 4 8.45 2.86 10.56
N GLU A 5 8.12 1.57 10.57
CA GLU A 5 8.50 0.62 9.52
C GLU A 5 7.82 0.94 8.19
N VAL A 6 8.55 0.75 7.09
CA VAL A 6 8.05 0.91 5.72
C VAL A 6 7.88 -0.47 5.11
N LEU A 7 6.72 -0.70 4.50
CA LEU A 7 6.36 -1.97 3.88
C LEU A 7 5.98 -1.75 2.43
N GLN A 8 6.36 -2.70 1.60
CA GLN A 8 5.93 -2.78 0.21
C GLN A 8 4.83 -3.83 0.09
N VAL A 9 3.69 -3.43 -0.48
CA VAL A 9 2.63 -4.35 -0.88
C VAL A 9 2.70 -4.48 -2.40
N ILE A 10 2.71 -5.71 -2.89
CA ILE A 10 2.68 -6.03 -4.33
C ILE A 10 1.40 -6.81 -4.57
N ALA A 11 0.60 -6.36 -5.53
CA ALA A 11 -0.66 -6.99 -5.90
C ALA A 11 -0.81 -7.04 -7.42
N ASP A 12 -1.61 -7.95 -7.94
CA ASP A 12 -1.85 -8.15 -9.38
C ASP A 12 -3.31 -7.83 -9.80
N CYS A 13 -4.15 -7.43 -8.84
CA CYS A 13 -5.58 -7.20 -9.06
C CYS A 13 -5.94 -5.70 -9.13
N PRO A 14 -6.72 -5.23 -10.12
CA PRO A 14 -7.10 -3.81 -10.22
C PRO A 14 -7.83 -3.24 -9.01
N GLN A 15 -8.55 -4.07 -8.25
CA GLN A 15 -9.27 -3.66 -7.04
C GLN A 15 -8.32 -3.17 -5.94
N SER A 16 -7.05 -3.62 -5.94
CA SER A 16 -6.05 -3.23 -4.95
C SER A 16 -5.75 -1.74 -4.94
N PHE A 17 -5.92 -1.03 -6.07
CA PHE A 17 -5.78 0.43 -6.14
C PHE A 17 -6.67 1.17 -5.14
N ARG A 18 -7.81 0.57 -4.79
CA ARG A 18 -8.76 1.11 -3.83
C ARG A 18 -8.62 0.46 -2.46
N SER A 19 -8.60 -0.87 -2.41
CA SER A 19 -8.63 -1.58 -1.13
C SER A 19 -7.36 -1.40 -0.30
N VAL A 20 -6.18 -1.38 -0.92
CA VAL A 20 -4.92 -1.26 -0.16
C VAL A 20 -4.80 0.11 0.54
N PRO A 21 -5.03 1.26 -0.12
CA PRO A 21 -5.05 2.55 0.56
C PRO A 21 -6.12 2.67 1.64
N GLU A 22 -7.35 2.19 1.38
CA GLU A 22 -8.44 2.23 2.36
C GLU A 22 -8.09 1.42 3.62
N GLU A 23 -7.59 0.20 3.46
CA GLU A 23 -7.18 -0.64 4.59
C GLU A 23 -5.95 -0.09 5.31
N ALA A 24 -4.98 0.49 4.58
CA ALA A 24 -3.83 1.14 5.20
C ALA A 24 -4.27 2.24 6.17
N VAL A 25 -5.18 3.13 5.76
CA VAL A 25 -5.71 4.19 6.62
C VAL A 25 -6.46 3.62 7.82
N LYS A 26 -7.31 2.60 7.63
CA LYS A 26 -8.04 1.95 8.75
C LYS A 26 -7.12 1.36 9.81
N HIS A 27 -5.94 0.88 9.41
CA HIS A 27 -4.96 0.28 10.32
C HIS A 27 -3.95 1.29 10.88
N GLY A 28 -4.16 2.60 10.66
CA GLY A 28 -3.25 3.64 11.13
C GLY A 28 -1.96 3.72 10.33
N TYR A 29 -1.95 3.24 9.08
CA TYR A 29 -0.79 3.35 8.20
C TYR A 29 -0.94 4.54 7.25
N LYS A 30 0.19 5.06 6.80
CA LYS A 30 0.27 6.16 5.84
C LYS A 30 0.77 5.65 4.50
N LEU A 31 0.03 5.94 3.43
CA LEU A 31 0.53 5.75 2.07
C LEU A 31 1.68 6.73 1.80
N LEU A 32 2.83 6.24 1.35
CA LEU A 32 4.02 7.07 1.12
C LEU A 32 4.07 7.69 -0.28
N ALA A 33 3.42 7.06 -1.25
CA ALA A 33 3.35 7.51 -2.63
C ALA A 33 2.08 6.96 -3.30
N GLU A 34 1.70 7.53 -4.45
CA GLU A 34 0.64 6.95 -5.27
C GLU A 34 1.02 5.53 -5.74
N PRO A 35 0.05 4.59 -5.82
CA PRO A 35 0.34 3.24 -6.27
C PRO A 35 0.87 3.21 -7.69
N LYS A 36 1.92 2.43 -7.94
CA LYS A 36 2.56 2.32 -9.26
C LYS A 36 2.23 0.98 -9.89
N LYS A 37 1.64 0.98 -11.08
CA LYS A 37 1.46 -0.25 -11.88
C LYS A 37 2.64 -0.46 -12.83
N VAL A 38 3.18 -1.67 -12.84
CA VAL A 38 4.23 -2.11 -13.76
C VAL A 38 3.83 -3.48 -14.31
N GLY A 39 3.42 -3.53 -15.58
CA GLY A 39 2.87 -4.75 -16.16
C GLY A 39 1.59 -5.18 -15.45
N GLN A 40 1.58 -6.40 -14.92
CA GLN A 40 0.47 -6.94 -14.13
C GLN A 40 0.53 -6.53 -12.66
N ASP A 41 1.70 -6.16 -12.17
CA ASP A 41 1.91 -5.83 -10.77
C ASP A 41 1.55 -4.38 -10.44
N ILE A 42 1.13 -4.17 -9.21
CA ILE A 42 0.80 -2.88 -8.61
C ILE A 42 1.55 -2.81 -7.28
N TYR A 43 2.32 -1.75 -7.11
CA TYR A 43 3.21 -1.54 -5.98
C TYR A 43 2.67 -0.43 -5.11
N PHE A 44 2.57 -0.70 -3.81
CA PHE A 44 2.19 0.25 -2.78
C PHE A 44 3.31 0.35 -1.74
N TYR A 45 3.55 1.55 -1.24
CA TYR A 45 4.44 1.75 -0.10
C TYR A 45 3.65 2.37 1.04
N ILE A 46 3.64 1.68 2.19
CA ILE A 46 2.95 2.12 3.40
C ILE A 46 3.95 2.25 4.54
N LYS A 47 3.69 3.20 5.45
CA LYS A 47 4.43 3.37 6.69
C LYS A 47 3.51 3.16 7.88
N VAL A 48 3.96 2.36 8.83
CA VAL A 48 3.28 2.20 10.12
C VAL A 48 3.42 3.49 10.93
N VAL A 49 2.30 4.10 11.32
CA VAL A 49 2.27 5.32 12.14
C VAL A 49 1.90 4.98 13.58
#